data_AF-A0A2P4SAC2-F1
#
_entry.id   AF-A0A2P4SAC2-F1
#
_cell.length_a   1.000
_cell.length_b   1.000
_cell.length_c   1.000
_cell.angle_alpha   90.00
_cell.angle_beta   90.00
_cell.angle_gamma   90.00
#
_symmetry.space_group_name_H-M   'P 1'
#
loop_
_entity.id
_entity.type
_entity.pdbx_description
1 polymer ?
#
loop_
_entity_poly.entity_id
_entity_poly.type
_entity_poly.pdbx_seq_one_letter_code
_entity_poly.pdbx_strand_id
1 'polypeptide(L)'
;ERRIRVHTMCLPVVTTLSDVYLGADVQAITGLLANMAVDRSVSATLSDARDALVNAVIDSLSAYRSSVLSIQQPGLMAPSSLRLFPLYVLALLKQSVIVLNGQMSDCLQKAFQTGTNARLDERIFSMCQVKNQPLVYLMLMTHPSLYRVDNLTDEGALNINDRTIPQPPILQLSVEKLSREGAYLMDAGSVSCVVVVILRSIPIYIDLMFFLRTQNV
;
A
#
# COMPACT_ATOMS: atom_id res chain seq x y z
N GLU A 1 -17.80 17.23 -30.78
CA GLU A 1 -18.98 17.04 -29.92
C GLU A 1 -18.72 17.71 -28.57
N ARG A 2 -19.66 18.53 -28.04
CA ARG A 2 -19.50 19.18 -26.73
C ARG A 2 -20.18 18.31 -25.68
N ARG A 3 -19.40 17.69 -24.79
CA ARG A 3 -19.89 16.80 -23.72
C ARG A 3 -19.74 17.46 -22.36
N ILE A 4 -20.70 17.21 -21.46
CA ILE A 4 -20.66 17.61 -20.05
C ILE A 4 -20.69 16.33 -19.21
N ARG A 5 -19.76 16.19 -18.27
CA ARG A 5 -19.74 15.08 -17.30
C ARG A 5 -20.04 15.64 -15.92
N VAL A 6 -21.05 15.08 -15.25
CA VAL A 6 -21.48 15.51 -13.91
C VAL A 6 -21.39 14.31 -12.97
N HIS A 7 -20.80 14.54 -11.78
CA HIS A 7 -20.78 13.58 -10.67
C HIS A 7 -21.45 14.26 -9.46
N THR A 8 -22.40 13.58 -8.83
CA THR A 8 -23.13 14.08 -7.66
C THR A 8 -22.99 13.07 -6.52
N MET A 9 -22.55 13.53 -5.36
CA MET A 9 -22.36 12.73 -4.14
C MET A 9 -23.15 13.38 -2.99
N CYS A 10 -23.89 12.57 -2.24
CA CYS A 10 -24.63 13.01 -1.05
C CYS A 10 -24.06 12.30 0.18
N LEU A 11 -23.75 13.04 1.25
CA LEU A 11 -23.18 12.52 2.49
C LEU A 11 -24.08 12.88 3.68
N PRO A 12 -24.30 11.98 4.65
CA PRO A 12 -25.09 12.27 5.84
C PRO A 12 -24.37 13.27 6.75
N VAL A 13 -25.12 14.16 7.39
CA VAL A 13 -24.60 15.09 8.40
C VAL A 13 -24.77 14.47 9.78
N VAL A 14 -23.68 14.41 10.55
CA VAL A 14 -23.64 13.80 11.88
C VAL A 14 -23.17 14.82 12.92
N THR A 15 -23.64 14.69 14.16
CA THR A 15 -23.31 15.60 15.27
C THR A 15 -22.40 14.96 16.33
N THR A 16 -22.22 13.64 16.30
CA THR A 16 -21.35 12.91 17.24
C THR A 16 -20.03 12.52 16.57
N LEU A 17 -18.94 12.57 17.33
CA LEU A 17 -17.62 12.15 16.83
C LEU A 17 -17.57 10.65 16.54
N SER A 18 -18.30 9.83 17.29
CA SER A 18 -18.38 8.39 17.05
C SER A 18 -18.86 8.07 15.63
N ASP A 19 -19.90 8.77 15.17
CA ASP A 19 -20.45 8.58 13.82
C ASP A 19 -19.47 9.05 12.73
N VAL A 20 -18.68 10.09 13.01
CA VAL A 20 -17.60 10.55 12.10
C VAL A 20 -16.55 9.46 11.91
N TYR A 21 -16.09 8.82 12.99
CA TYR A 21 -15.12 7.72 12.90
C TYR A 21 -15.68 6.50 12.19
N LEU A 22 -16.98 6.22 12.32
CA LEU A 22 -17.63 5.12 11.60
C LEU A 22 -17.63 5.36 10.08
N GLY A 23 -17.92 6.60 9.65
CA GLY A 23 -17.93 7.00 8.24
C GLY A 23 -16.56 7.31 7.62
N ALA A 24 -15.47 7.18 8.36
CA ALA A 24 -14.13 7.53 7.89
C ALA A 24 -13.59 6.52 6.87
N ASP A 25 -13.34 6.97 5.64
CA ASP A 25 -12.64 6.19 4.61
C ASP A 25 -11.12 6.34 4.79
N VAL A 26 -10.49 5.30 5.33
CA VAL A 26 -9.06 5.27 5.59
C VAL A 26 -8.21 5.40 4.32
N GLN A 27 -8.65 4.84 3.19
CA GLN A 27 -7.88 4.92 1.95
C GLN A 27 -7.91 6.35 1.41
N ALA A 28 -9.09 6.97 1.39
CA ALA A 28 -9.23 8.37 0.97
C ALA A 28 -8.42 9.31 1.87
N ILE A 29 -8.45 9.12 3.20
CA ILE A 29 -7.64 9.88 4.15
C ILE A 29 -6.14 9.71 3.86
N THR A 30 -5.68 8.47 3.69
CA THR A 30 -4.28 8.17 3.33
C THR A 30 -3.88 8.84 2.02
N GLY A 31 -4.73 8.77 0.99
CA GLY A 31 -4.46 9.38 -0.32
C GLY A 31 -4.38 10.91 -0.25
N LEU A 32 -5.25 11.55 0.55
CA LEU A 32 -5.19 12.98 0.79
C LEU A 32 -3.91 13.38 1.54
N LEU A 33 -3.57 12.65 2.60
CA LEU A 33 -2.35 12.88 3.38
C LEU A 33 -1.09 12.71 2.54
N ALA A 34 -1.06 11.73 1.63
CA ALA A 34 0.04 11.56 0.69
C ALA A 34 0.22 12.80 -0.21
N ASN A 35 -0.89 13.36 -0.72
CA ASN A 35 -0.86 14.58 -1.52
C ASN A 35 -0.36 15.81 -0.74
N MET A 36 -0.81 15.95 0.51
CA MET A 36 -0.38 17.04 1.40
C MET A 36 1.09 16.89 1.81
N ALA A 37 1.55 15.66 2.04
CA ALA A 37 2.96 15.38 2.35
C ALA A 37 3.88 15.74 1.18
N VAL A 38 3.45 15.49 -0.07
CA VAL A 38 4.19 15.94 -1.25
C VAL A 38 4.29 17.47 -1.29
N ASP A 39 3.17 18.19 -1.11
CA ASP A 39 3.19 19.66 -1.10
C ASP A 39 4.08 20.22 0.02
N ARG A 40 3.99 19.62 1.21
CA ARG A 40 4.81 20.02 2.36
C ARG A 40 6.29 19.71 2.15
N SER A 41 6.62 18.64 1.44
CA SER A 41 8.00 18.29 1.12
C SER A 41 8.68 19.24 0.13
N VAL A 42 7.88 19.94 -0.69
CA VAL A 42 8.34 20.92 -1.68
C VAL A 42 8.39 22.32 -1.08
N SER A 43 7.39 22.68 -0.27
CA SER A 43 7.28 24.02 0.35
C SER A 43 8.13 24.20 1.60
N ALA A 44 8.37 23.13 2.36
CA ALA A 44 9.16 23.13 3.58
C ALA A 44 10.29 22.09 3.46
N THR A 45 10.39 21.16 4.42
CA THR A 45 11.39 20.10 4.39
C THR A 45 10.75 18.71 4.36
N LEU A 46 11.56 17.73 3.97
CA LEU A 46 11.17 16.32 4.07
C LEU A 46 10.89 15.91 5.51
N SER A 47 11.68 16.35 6.50
CA SER A 47 11.43 16.01 7.90
C SER A 47 10.06 16.51 8.36
N ASP A 48 9.69 17.74 7.99
CA ASP A 48 8.42 18.33 8.39
C ASP A 48 7.22 17.60 7.80
N ALA A 49 7.36 17.03 6.60
CA ALA A 49 6.32 16.19 5.98
C ALA A 49 6.18 14.84 6.70
N ARG A 50 7.30 14.25 7.15
CA ARG A 50 7.35 13.01 7.96
C ARG A 50 6.61 13.21 9.28
N ASP A 51 6.96 14.26 9.99
CA ASP A 51 6.41 14.56 11.30
C ASP A 51 4.92 14.90 11.19
N ALA A 52 4.50 15.62 10.14
CA ALA A 52 3.09 15.89 9.87
C ALA A 52 2.28 14.60 9.63
N LEU A 53 2.82 13.63 8.89
CA LEU A 53 2.15 12.34 8.67
C LEU A 53 2.01 11.55 9.97
N VAL A 54 3.06 11.49 10.78
CA VAL A 54 3.04 10.81 12.09
C VAL A 54 2.05 11.50 13.04
N ASN A 55 2.09 12.83 13.10
CA ASN A 55 1.18 13.63 13.93
C ASN A 55 -0.29 13.44 13.51
N ALA A 56 -0.58 13.33 12.21
CA ALA A 56 -1.94 13.05 11.75
C ALA A 56 -2.51 11.74 12.33
N VAL A 57 -1.69 10.70 12.49
CA VAL A 57 -2.08 9.44 13.14
C VAL A 57 -2.25 9.61 14.63
N ILE A 58 -1.28 10.26 15.28
CA ILE A 58 -1.30 10.51 16.74
C ILE A 58 -2.53 11.30 17.12
N ASP A 59 -2.79 12.42 16.43
CA ASP A 59 -3.91 13.31 16.72
C ASP A 59 -5.24 12.60 16.50
N SER A 60 -5.38 11.85 15.40
CA SER A 60 -6.62 11.12 15.10
C SER A 60 -6.94 10.05 16.15
N LEU A 61 -5.94 9.28 16.60
CA LEU A 61 -6.12 8.22 17.59
C LEU A 61 -6.22 8.77 19.02
N SER A 62 -5.51 9.86 19.33
CA SER A 62 -5.61 10.56 20.61
C SER A 62 -6.99 11.20 20.79
N ALA A 63 -7.53 11.81 19.74
CA ALA A 63 -8.89 12.35 19.72
C ALA A 63 -9.94 11.24 19.89
N TYR A 64 -9.76 10.08 19.24
CA TYR A 64 -10.64 8.92 19.42
C TYR A 64 -10.61 8.42 20.87
N ARG A 65 -9.42 8.28 21.45
CA ARG A 65 -9.25 7.83 22.84
C ARG A 65 -9.89 8.79 23.84
N SER A 66 -9.75 10.10 23.63
CA SER A 66 -10.26 11.12 24.56
C SER A 66 -11.76 11.35 24.42
N SER A 67 -12.31 11.24 23.20
CA SER A 67 -13.68 11.70 22.90
C SER A 67 -14.71 10.58 22.72
N VAL A 68 -14.27 9.37 22.39
CA VAL A 68 -15.17 8.24 22.06
C VAL A 68 -15.07 7.11 23.08
N LEU A 69 -13.89 6.83 23.61
CA LEU A 69 -13.71 5.75 24.58
C LEU A 69 -14.14 6.19 25.99
N SER A 70 -15.23 5.61 26.48
CA SER A 70 -15.66 5.80 27.88
C SER A 70 -14.78 5.05 28.88
N ILE A 71 -14.10 3.98 28.47
CA ILE A 71 -13.22 3.16 29.32
C ILE A 71 -11.82 3.19 28.73
N GLN A 72 -10.87 3.76 29.48
CA GLN A 72 -9.47 3.79 29.10
C GLN A 72 -8.81 2.47 29.49
N GLN A 73 -8.59 1.58 28.51
CA GLN A 73 -7.79 0.39 28.69
C GLN A 73 -6.32 0.63 28.28
N PRO A 74 -5.35 -0.06 28.90
CA PRO A 74 -3.96 -0.02 28.46
C PRO A 74 -3.83 -0.67 27.08
N GLY A 75 -3.45 0.13 26.08
CA GLY A 75 -3.26 -0.33 24.70
C GLY A 75 -3.56 0.76 23.67
N LEU A 76 -3.16 0.54 22.42
CA LEU A 76 -3.54 1.41 21.30
C LEU A 76 -4.91 0.97 20.77
N MET A 77 -5.96 1.66 21.18
CA MET A 77 -7.32 1.41 20.71
C MET A 77 -7.60 2.26 19.46
N ALA A 78 -7.98 1.61 18.36
CA ALA A 78 -8.37 2.27 17.11
C ALA A 78 -9.78 1.82 16.71
N PRO A 79 -10.61 2.72 16.13
CA PRO A 79 -11.90 2.32 15.58
C PRO A 79 -11.71 1.36 14.40
N SER A 80 -12.73 0.55 14.11
CA SER A 80 -12.70 -0.42 13.00
C SER A 80 -12.30 0.23 11.67
N SER A 81 -12.82 1.43 11.39
CA SER A 81 -12.59 2.15 10.15
C SER A 81 -11.13 2.65 10.00
N LEU A 82 -10.44 2.96 11.10
CA LEU A 82 -9.05 3.45 11.08
C LEU A 82 -8.03 2.40 11.54
N ARG A 83 -8.41 1.12 11.64
CA ARG A 83 -7.48 0.06 12.07
C ARG A 83 -6.24 -0.04 11.18
N LEU A 84 -6.40 0.16 9.87
CA LEU A 84 -5.32 0.12 8.89
C LEU A 84 -4.59 1.47 8.74
N PHE A 85 -5.07 2.51 9.41
CA PHE A 85 -4.53 3.86 9.22
C PHE A 85 -3.05 3.98 9.63
N PRO A 86 -2.62 3.48 10.82
CA PRO A 86 -1.21 3.51 11.18
C PRO A 86 -0.34 2.67 10.24
N LEU A 87 -0.88 1.56 9.72
CA LEU A 87 -0.18 0.69 8.78
C LEU A 87 0.06 1.41 7.45
N TYR A 88 -0.95 2.09 6.91
CA TYR A 88 -0.81 2.84 5.66
C TYR A 88 0.11 4.05 5.81
N VAL A 89 0.07 4.77 6.93
CA VAL A 89 1.01 5.86 7.18
C VAL A 89 2.43 5.34 7.33
N LEU A 90 2.64 4.22 8.03
CA LEU A 90 3.94 3.55 8.08
C LEU A 90 4.42 3.15 6.68
N ALA A 91 3.51 2.64 5.85
CA ALA A 91 3.82 2.24 4.49
C ALA A 91 4.14 3.46 3.60
N LEU A 92 3.42 4.58 3.71
CA LEU A 92 3.76 5.86 3.06
C LEU A 92 5.13 6.37 3.47
N LEU A 93 5.46 6.29 4.77
CA LEU A 93 6.78 6.68 5.28
C LEU A 93 7.87 5.81 4.65
N LYS A 94 7.63 4.50 4.52
CA LYS A 94 8.55 3.55 3.87
C LYS A 94 8.64 3.71 2.36
N GLN A 95 7.54 4.06 1.69
CA GLN A 95 7.41 3.94 0.25
C GLN A 95 7.58 5.24 -0.53
N SER A 96 7.12 6.37 -0.01
CA SER A 96 6.80 7.48 -0.90
C SER A 96 7.05 8.88 -0.37
N VAL A 97 7.91 9.06 0.63
CA VAL A 97 8.83 10.20 0.56
C VAL A 97 10.02 10.10 1.49
N ILE A 98 10.14 9.21 2.48
CA ILE A 98 11.16 9.50 3.49
C ILE A 98 11.64 8.29 4.31
N VAL A 99 12.72 7.59 3.90
CA VAL A 99 13.61 6.80 4.81
C VAL A 99 15.07 6.84 4.37
N LEU A 100 15.90 7.46 5.22
CA LEU A 100 17.37 7.42 5.17
C LEU A 100 17.87 6.00 5.52
N ASN A 101 19.06 5.65 5.01
CA ASN A 101 19.97 4.58 5.46
C ASN A 101 19.92 3.30 4.63
N GLY A 102 21.07 3.02 3.99
CA GLY A 102 21.22 2.12 2.86
C GLY A 102 21.41 0.63 3.16
N GLN A 103 21.55 -0.06 2.02
CA GLN A 103 21.97 -1.44 1.76
C GLN A 103 20.89 -2.48 1.46
N MET A 104 20.90 -2.82 0.17
CA MET A 104 20.65 -4.10 -0.49
C MET A 104 19.24 -4.69 -0.41
N SER A 105 18.73 -5.00 -1.60
CA SER A 105 17.43 -5.54 -2.00
C SER A 105 16.37 -4.51 -2.39
N ASP A 106 15.71 -4.81 -3.50
CA ASP A 106 14.47 -4.26 -4.02
C ASP A 106 14.53 -3.02 -4.91
N CYS A 107 14.35 -3.29 -6.21
CA CYS A 107 13.98 -2.32 -7.24
C CYS A 107 12.53 -1.80 -7.09
N LEU A 108 12.03 -1.74 -5.85
CA LEU A 108 10.80 -1.03 -5.44
C LEU A 108 11.05 -0.11 -4.22
N GLN A 109 12.31 0.07 -3.80
CA GLN A 109 12.71 0.73 -2.53
C GLN A 109 13.68 1.93 -2.73
N LYS A 110 13.83 2.43 -3.96
CA LYS A 110 14.88 3.40 -4.35
C LYS A 110 14.32 4.76 -4.74
N ALA A 111 13.71 5.47 -3.78
CA ALA A 111 13.43 6.89 -3.95
C ALA A 111 14.13 7.77 -2.90
N PHE A 112 14.43 7.27 -1.67
CA PHE A 112 14.92 8.17 -0.60
C PHE A 112 15.89 7.62 0.46
N GLN A 113 16.70 6.59 0.19
CA GLN A 113 17.83 6.29 1.09
C GLN A 113 18.86 7.44 1.08
N THR A 114 18.92 8.23 2.16
CA THR A 114 20.06 9.13 2.51
C THR A 114 21.29 8.35 2.97
N GLY A 115 21.56 7.24 2.29
CA GLY A 115 22.78 6.47 2.40
C GLY A 115 23.34 6.01 1.07
N THR A 116 22.57 6.00 -0.04
CA THR A 116 23.13 5.67 -1.37
C THR A 116 22.21 6.12 -2.51
N ASN A 117 22.58 7.21 -3.21
CA ASN A 117 22.21 7.57 -4.59
C ASN A 117 20.77 7.25 -5.09
N ALA A 118 19.72 7.72 -4.42
CA ALA A 118 18.44 7.87 -5.11
C ALA A 118 18.53 9.06 -6.08
N ARG A 119 18.25 8.83 -7.37
CA ARG A 119 18.34 9.91 -8.37
C ARG A 119 17.23 10.93 -8.11
N LEU A 120 17.54 12.21 -8.23
CA LEU A 120 16.53 13.28 -8.08
C LEU A 120 15.33 13.05 -9.02
N ASP A 121 15.55 12.50 -10.20
CA ASP A 121 14.49 12.20 -11.15
C ASP A 121 13.53 11.10 -10.64
N GLU A 122 14.04 10.09 -9.94
CA GLU A 122 13.23 9.01 -9.33
C GLU A 122 12.36 9.54 -8.18
N ARG A 123 12.92 10.47 -7.39
CA ARG A 123 12.15 11.24 -6.39
C ARG A 123 10.97 11.94 -7.04
N ILE A 124 11.27 12.76 -8.04
CA ILE A 124 10.28 13.66 -8.64
C ILE A 124 9.23 12.83 -9.37
N PHE A 125 9.64 11.74 -10.03
CA PHE A 125 8.72 10.77 -10.61
C PHE A 125 7.77 10.21 -9.55
N SER A 126 8.27 9.77 -8.39
CA SER A 126 7.43 9.23 -7.30
C SER A 126 6.45 10.28 -6.77
N MET A 127 6.88 11.52 -6.60
CA MET A 127 6.01 12.64 -6.20
C MET A 127 4.93 12.90 -7.24
N CYS A 128 5.28 12.88 -8.53
CA CYS A 128 4.33 13.03 -9.62
C CYS A 128 3.32 11.88 -9.66
N GLN A 129 3.75 10.65 -9.39
CA GLN A 129 2.86 9.49 -9.32
C GLN A 129 1.86 9.64 -8.17
N VAL A 130 2.29 10.06 -6.98
CA VAL A 130 1.37 10.31 -5.86
C VAL A 130 0.33 11.37 -6.19
N LYS A 131 0.71 12.43 -6.91
CA LYS A 131 -0.20 13.52 -7.30
C LYS A 131 -1.20 13.13 -8.40
N ASN A 132 -0.81 12.26 -9.33
CA ASN A 132 -1.58 12.02 -10.56
C ASN A 132 -2.26 10.65 -10.61
N GLN A 133 -1.91 9.71 -9.74
CA GLN A 133 -2.49 8.37 -9.75
C GLN A 133 -3.89 8.33 -9.10
N PRO A 134 -4.84 7.56 -9.66
CA PRO A 134 -6.09 7.24 -8.99
C PRO A 134 -5.85 6.58 -7.63
N LEU A 135 -6.76 6.78 -6.68
CA LEU A 135 -6.65 6.27 -5.31
C LEU A 135 -6.35 4.76 -5.26
N VAL A 136 -7.00 3.97 -6.12
CA VAL A 136 -6.80 2.51 -6.18
C VAL A 136 -5.34 2.15 -6.46
N TYR A 137 -4.71 2.81 -7.43
CA TYR A 137 -3.30 2.59 -7.76
C TYR A 137 -2.37 3.19 -6.73
N LEU A 138 -2.72 4.34 -6.15
CA LEU A 138 -1.96 4.92 -5.05
C LEU A 138 -1.91 3.96 -3.85
N MET A 139 -3.02 3.33 -3.50
CA MET A 139 -3.07 2.34 -2.42
C MET A 139 -2.27 1.07 -2.74
N LEU A 140 -2.35 0.57 -3.98
CA LEU A 140 -1.55 -0.57 -4.45
C LEU A 140 -0.05 -0.28 -4.48
N MET A 141 0.31 0.97 -4.82
CA MET A 141 1.66 1.43 -4.58
C MET A 141 1.88 1.36 -3.07
N THR A 142 1.29 2.24 -2.26
CA THR A 142 1.55 2.38 -0.81
C THR A 142 1.59 1.07 0.00
N HIS A 143 0.69 0.13 -0.28
CA HIS A 143 0.67 -1.16 0.39
C HIS A 143 0.38 -2.25 -0.66
N PRO A 144 1.42 -2.83 -1.27
CA PRO A 144 1.28 -3.86 -2.28
C PRO A 144 0.47 -5.06 -1.79
N SER A 145 -0.22 -5.70 -2.72
CA SER A 145 -0.95 -6.93 -2.42
C SER A 145 -0.04 -8.13 -2.71
N LEU A 146 0.21 -8.95 -1.69
CA LEU A 146 0.99 -10.16 -1.81
C LEU A 146 0.05 -11.36 -1.92
N TYR A 147 0.25 -12.18 -2.93
CA TYR A 147 -0.51 -13.39 -3.19
C TYR A 147 0.44 -14.58 -3.22
N ARG A 148 -0.04 -15.73 -2.79
CA ARG A 148 0.67 -17.00 -2.93
C ARG A 148 0.11 -17.74 -4.14
N VAL A 149 0.98 -18.14 -5.06
CA VAL A 149 0.59 -18.67 -6.40
C VAL A 149 0.99 -20.13 -6.62
N ASP A 150 1.66 -20.76 -5.68
CA ASP A 150 2.01 -22.18 -5.74
C ASP A 150 0.81 -23.12 -5.52
N ASN A 151 -0.19 -22.70 -4.74
CA ASN A 151 -1.39 -23.49 -4.45
C ASN A 151 -2.66 -22.70 -4.80
N LEU A 152 -2.86 -22.44 -6.09
CA LEU A 152 -4.09 -21.84 -6.60
C LEU A 152 -5.20 -22.90 -6.58
N THR A 153 -6.24 -22.64 -5.80
CA THR A 153 -7.45 -23.45 -5.79
C THR A 153 -8.53 -22.80 -6.66
N ASP A 154 -9.40 -23.61 -7.24
CA ASP A 154 -10.58 -23.13 -7.95
C ASP A 154 -11.71 -22.69 -6.99
N GLU A 155 -11.52 -22.87 -5.69
CA GLU A 155 -12.46 -22.44 -4.65
C GLU A 155 -12.54 -20.91 -4.61
N GLY A 156 -13.69 -20.36 -4.99
CA GLY A 156 -13.90 -18.91 -5.10
C GLY A 156 -13.37 -18.30 -6.39
N ALA A 157 -12.99 -19.11 -7.38
CA ALA A 157 -12.57 -18.62 -8.68
C ALA A 157 -13.71 -17.92 -9.44
N LEU A 158 -13.37 -16.84 -10.13
CA LEU A 158 -14.31 -16.09 -10.97
C LEU A 158 -14.29 -16.67 -12.38
N ASN A 159 -15.48 -16.98 -12.93
CA ASN A 159 -15.61 -17.40 -14.32
C ASN A 159 -15.92 -16.17 -15.18
N ILE A 160 -14.91 -15.69 -15.91
CA ILE A 160 -15.03 -14.53 -16.80
C ILE A 160 -14.61 -14.95 -18.20
N ASN A 161 -15.49 -14.79 -19.18
CA ASN A 161 -15.23 -15.11 -20.60
C ASN A 161 -14.72 -16.57 -20.80
N ASP A 162 -15.40 -17.56 -20.22
CA ASP A 162 -15.03 -18.98 -20.24
C ASP A 162 -13.63 -19.31 -19.69
N ARG A 163 -13.07 -18.42 -18.87
CA ARG A 163 -11.83 -18.64 -18.13
C ARG A 163 -12.08 -18.61 -16.63
N THR A 164 -11.60 -19.64 -15.96
CA THR A 164 -11.58 -19.73 -14.49
C THR A 164 -10.39 -18.93 -13.97
N ILE A 165 -10.65 -17.86 -13.23
CA ILE A 165 -9.63 -16.98 -12.64
C ILE A 165 -9.58 -17.23 -11.13
N PRO A 166 -8.54 -17.91 -10.61
CA PRO A 166 -8.42 -18.18 -9.18
C PRO A 166 -8.30 -16.88 -8.38
N GLN A 167 -8.84 -16.86 -7.16
CA GLN A 167 -8.82 -15.71 -6.25
C GLN A 167 -8.03 -16.06 -4.98
N PRO A 168 -6.68 -16.01 -5.02
CA PRO A 168 -5.87 -16.29 -3.85
C PRO A 168 -6.06 -15.22 -2.76
N PRO A 169 -6.00 -15.60 -1.47
CA PRO A 169 -6.12 -14.63 -0.37
C PRO A 169 -4.92 -13.68 -0.33
N ILE A 170 -5.18 -12.42 0.03
CA ILE A 170 -4.14 -11.41 0.24
C ILE A 170 -3.37 -11.75 1.52
N LEU A 171 -2.05 -11.88 1.39
CA LEU A 171 -1.12 -12.09 2.49
C LEU A 171 -0.59 -10.77 3.04
N GLN A 172 -0.29 -10.78 4.34
CA GLN A 172 0.39 -9.67 5.00
C GLN A 172 1.83 -9.56 4.49
N LEU A 173 2.31 -8.32 4.36
CA LEU A 173 3.68 -7.99 3.95
C LEU A 173 4.68 -8.25 5.09
N SER A 174 4.89 -9.52 5.43
CA SER A 174 5.87 -9.97 6.42
C SER A 174 6.66 -11.16 5.88
N VAL A 175 7.95 -11.20 6.18
CA VAL A 175 8.83 -12.32 5.83
C VAL A 175 8.36 -13.63 6.45
N GLU A 176 7.65 -13.57 7.58
CA GLU A 176 7.06 -14.76 8.23
C GLU A 176 6.03 -15.48 7.34
N LYS A 177 5.42 -14.76 6.39
CA LYS A 177 4.48 -15.35 5.43
C LYS A 177 5.17 -15.91 4.19
N LEU A 178 6.47 -15.68 4.04
CA LEU A 178 7.27 -16.18 2.93
C LEU A 178 7.91 -17.52 3.31
N SER A 179 7.26 -18.61 2.91
CA SER A 179 7.86 -19.95 2.96
C SER A 179 8.99 -20.10 1.94
N ARG A 180 10.02 -20.86 2.30
CA ARG A 180 11.17 -21.13 1.41
C ARG A 180 10.81 -21.95 0.17
N GLU A 181 9.66 -22.63 0.20
CA GLU A 181 9.20 -23.56 -0.84
C GLU A 181 7.99 -23.01 -1.62
N GLY A 182 7.62 -21.75 -1.42
CA GLY A 182 6.48 -21.12 -2.08
C GLY A 182 6.87 -20.22 -3.25
N ALA A 183 5.93 -20.05 -4.17
CA ALA A 183 5.95 -18.99 -5.17
C ALA A 183 4.93 -17.91 -4.77
N TYR A 184 5.34 -16.65 -4.84
CA TYR A 184 4.53 -15.50 -4.44
C TYR A 184 4.45 -14.48 -5.57
N LEU A 185 3.31 -13.82 -5.71
CA LEU A 185 3.03 -12.72 -6.63
C LEU A 185 2.77 -11.46 -5.81
N MET A 186 3.63 -10.45 -5.95
CA MET A 186 3.37 -9.14 -5.39
C MET A 186 2.85 -8.20 -6.49
N ASP A 187 1.70 -7.58 -6.26
CA ASP A 187 1.17 -6.51 -7.10
C ASP A 187 1.38 -5.16 -6.41
N ALA A 188 2.23 -4.31 -7.02
CA ALA A 188 2.61 -3.00 -6.52
C ALA A 188 2.04 -1.83 -7.36
N GLY A 189 1.05 -2.08 -8.22
CA GLY A 189 0.31 -1.05 -8.97
C GLY A 189 1.07 -0.32 -10.10
N SER A 190 2.40 -0.15 -10.02
CA SER A 190 3.20 0.39 -11.13
C SER A 190 3.57 -0.70 -12.14
N VAL A 191 3.51 -0.33 -13.42
CA VAL A 191 3.74 -1.19 -14.59
C VAL A 191 5.06 -1.97 -14.44
N SER A 192 4.98 -3.30 -14.33
CA SER A 192 6.09 -4.28 -14.48
C SER A 192 6.87 -4.74 -13.24
N CYS A 193 6.33 -4.66 -12.02
CA CYS A 193 6.90 -5.41 -10.89
C CYS A 193 5.91 -6.43 -10.32
N VAL A 194 5.57 -7.42 -11.14
CA VAL A 194 5.20 -8.75 -10.64
C VAL A 194 6.50 -9.35 -10.09
N VAL A 195 6.79 -9.11 -8.81
CA VAL A 195 7.92 -9.76 -8.17
C VAL A 195 7.50 -11.18 -7.85
N VAL A 196 7.95 -12.13 -8.68
CA VAL A 196 7.86 -13.54 -8.34
C VAL A 196 9.02 -13.90 -7.44
N VAL A 197 8.75 -14.04 -6.14
CA VAL A 197 9.74 -14.54 -5.19
C VAL A 197 9.67 -16.06 -5.21
N ILE A 198 10.70 -16.72 -5.75
CA ILE A 198 10.91 -18.17 -5.67
C ILE A 198 12.06 -18.41 -4.68
N LEU A 199 11.76 -18.91 -3.49
CA LEU A 199 12.77 -19.04 -2.42
C LEU A 199 13.60 -20.34 -2.48
N ARG A 200 13.20 -21.34 -3.27
CA ARG A 200 14.06 -22.45 -3.74
C ARG A 200 13.35 -23.32 -4.79
N SER A 201 14.14 -23.87 -5.72
CA SER A 201 13.75 -24.68 -6.87
C SER A 201 12.65 -25.72 -6.62
N ILE A 202 11.45 -25.47 -7.15
CA ILE A 202 10.59 -26.54 -7.62
C ILE A 202 10.66 -26.49 -9.16
N PRO A 203 11.40 -27.41 -9.81
CA PRO A 203 11.64 -27.35 -11.26
C PRO A 203 10.33 -27.33 -12.07
N ILE A 204 9.30 -28.04 -11.59
CA ILE A 204 7.98 -28.11 -12.24
C ILE A 204 7.30 -26.73 -12.36
N TYR A 205 7.36 -25.87 -11.33
CA TYR A 205 6.70 -24.57 -11.37
C TYR A 205 7.49 -23.52 -12.15
N ILE A 206 8.82 -23.64 -12.19
CA ILE A 206 9.68 -22.76 -13.00
C ILE A 206 9.43 -23.01 -14.49
N ASP A 207 9.36 -24.29 -14.90
CA ASP A 207 9.05 -24.66 -16.28
C ASP A 207 7.63 -24.27 -16.70
N LEU A 208 6.63 -24.47 -15.81
CA LEU A 208 5.23 -24.17 -16.10
C LEU A 208 4.91 -22.67 -16.14
N MET A 209 5.55 -21.87 -15.27
CA MET A 209 5.21 -20.45 -15.11
C MET A 209 6.12 -19.50 -15.90
N PHE A 210 7.38 -19.87 -16.14
CA PHE A 210 8.34 -19.01 -16.87
C PHE A 210 8.75 -19.56 -18.24
N PHE A 211 8.32 -20.78 -18.61
CA PHE A 211 8.71 -21.42 -19.87
C PHE A 211 10.25 -21.48 -20.07
N LEU A 212 11.00 -21.43 -18.96
CA LEU A 212 12.46 -21.49 -18.96
C LEU A 212 12.88 -22.95 -19.02
N ARG A 213 12.80 -23.52 -20.22
CA ARG A 213 13.33 -24.85 -20.53
C ARG A 213 14.77 -24.92 -20.01
N THR A 214 14.99 -25.59 -18.88
CA THR A 214 16.34 -25.92 -18.42
C THR A 214 16.93 -26.88 -19.45
N GLN A 215 17.68 -26.35 -20.41
CA GLN A 215 18.59 -27.17 -21.20
C GLN A 215 19.68 -27.65 -20.27
N ASN A 216 19.51 -28.87 -19.76
CA ASN A 216 20.58 -29.62 -19.13
C ASN A 216 21.72 -29.80 -20.14
N VAL A 217 22.91 -29.30 -19.77
CA VAL A 217 24.20 -29.81 -20.23
C VAL A 217 24.79 -30.61 -19.08
#